data_AF-A0A235B627-F1
#
_entry.id   AF-A0A235B627-F1
#
_cell.length_a   1.000
_cell.length_b   1.000
_cell.length_c   1.000
_cell.angle_alpha   90.00
_cell.angle_beta   90.00
_cell.angle_gamma   90.00
#
_symmetry.space_group_name_H-M   'P 1'
#
loop_
_entity.id
_entity.type
_entity.pdbx_description
1 polymer ?
#
loop_
_entity_poly.entity_id
_entity_poly.type
_entity_poly.pdbx_seq_one_letter_code
_entity_poly.pdbx_strand_id
1 'polypeptide(L)'
;MESIDWENLSKADRFEVWLMEMEDVLDRFIEEMPNGLDLDYSPQSLIRLEEWILNQYPTVGNILKEHEKEKLDSLVRYVGQVYRKELAGKWMIQLDHPKKDPFYGLPVVYFPGKNVDEISPHQEVITCVDRRRGDFLYTMFHNVKEENEQESN
;
A
#
# COMPACT_ATOMS: atom_id res chain seq x y z
N MET A 1 2.53 -6.35 -27.28
CA MET A 1 3.02 -6.05 -25.92
C MET A 1 4.23 -6.93 -25.71
N GLU A 2 5.44 -6.37 -25.68
CA GLU A 2 6.65 -7.15 -25.45
C GLU A 2 6.62 -7.69 -24.01
N SER A 3 6.96 -8.97 -23.84
CA SER A 3 7.08 -9.58 -22.53
C SER A 3 8.28 -8.96 -21.82
N ILE A 4 8.04 -8.22 -20.73
CA ILE A 4 9.11 -7.73 -19.87
C ILE A 4 9.82 -8.96 -19.29
N ASP A 5 11.13 -9.05 -19.53
CA ASP A 5 11.96 -10.08 -18.93
C ASP A 5 12.33 -9.67 -17.51
N TRP A 6 11.45 -10.05 -16.57
CA TRP A 6 11.59 -9.72 -15.17
C TRP A 6 12.87 -10.28 -14.54
N GLU A 7 13.43 -11.38 -15.05
CA GLU A 7 14.61 -12.02 -14.47
C GLU A 7 15.88 -11.19 -14.65
N ASN A 8 15.94 -10.34 -15.69
CA ASN A 8 17.11 -9.51 -16.01
C ASN A 8 17.05 -8.08 -15.43
N LEU A 9 15.93 -7.67 -14.85
CA LEU A 9 15.76 -6.34 -14.27
C LEU A 9 16.35 -6.25 -12.85
N SER A 10 17.04 -5.14 -12.56
CA SER A 10 17.44 -4.83 -11.19
C SER A 10 16.21 -4.56 -10.31
N LYS A 11 16.37 -4.60 -8.98
CA LYS A 11 15.26 -4.28 -8.06
C LYS A 11 14.73 -2.85 -8.27
N ALA A 12 15.60 -1.91 -8.64
CA ALA A 12 15.21 -0.54 -8.96
C ALA A 12 14.37 -0.50 -10.23
N ASP A 13 14.80 -1.19 -11.30
CA ASP A 13 14.03 -1.23 -12.56
C ASP A 13 12.66 -1.89 -12.36
N ARG A 14 12.58 -2.97 -11.56
CA ARG A 14 11.30 -3.60 -11.21
C ARG A 14 10.37 -2.65 -10.46
N PHE A 15 10.92 -1.82 -9.57
CA PHE A 15 10.14 -0.81 -8.86
C PHE A 15 9.66 0.29 -9.80
N GLU A 16 10.48 0.75 -10.74
CA GLU A 16 10.05 1.71 -11.76
C GLU A 16 8.95 1.14 -12.66
N VAL A 17 9.06 -0.12 -13.10
CA VAL A 17 7.99 -0.79 -13.84
C VAL A 17 6.72 -0.90 -12.99
N TRP A 18 6.86 -1.28 -11.73
CA TRP A 18 5.74 -1.32 -10.78
C TRP A 18 5.07 0.06 -10.68
N LEU A 19 5.82 1.17 -10.62
CA LEU A 19 5.25 2.52 -10.65
C LEU A 19 4.57 2.87 -11.97
N MET A 20 5.12 2.46 -13.12
CA MET A 20 4.52 2.69 -14.43
C MET A 20 3.17 1.98 -14.58
N GLU A 21 3.04 0.78 -14.02
CA GLU A 21 1.81 -0.02 -14.06
C GLU A 21 0.74 0.43 -13.03
N MET A 22 1.04 1.44 -12.20
CA MET A 22 0.20 1.82 -11.06
C MET A 22 -1.25 2.13 -11.42
N GLU A 23 -1.47 2.93 -12.47
CA GLU A 23 -2.81 3.36 -12.89
C GLU A 23 -3.59 2.16 -13.44
N ASP A 24 -3.02 1.44 -14.41
CA ASP A 24 -3.65 0.27 -15.04
C ASP A 24 -3.98 -0.87 -14.06
N VAL A 25 -3.13 -1.09 -13.04
CA VAL A 25 -3.39 -2.11 -12.00
C VAL A 25 -4.52 -1.66 -11.09
N LEU A 26 -4.53 -0.39 -10.67
CA LEU A 26 -5.54 0.10 -9.74
C LEU A 26 -6.90 0.29 -10.39
N ASP A 27 -6.97 0.72 -11.64
CA ASP A 27 -8.22 0.84 -12.37
C ASP A 27 -8.89 -0.53 -12.49
N ARG A 28 -8.15 -1.55 -12.93
CA ARG A 28 -8.66 -2.93 -12.96
C ARG A 28 -9.06 -3.44 -11.58
N PHE A 29 -8.23 -3.17 -10.57
CA PHE A 29 -8.53 -3.58 -9.19
C PHE A 29 -9.84 -2.97 -8.68
N ILE A 30 -10.08 -1.67 -8.93
CA ILE A 30 -11.30 -0.96 -8.52
C ILE A 30 -12.51 -1.49 -9.29
N GLU A 31 -12.37 -1.75 -10.60
CA GLU A 31 -13.43 -2.34 -11.43
C GLU A 31 -13.83 -3.76 -10.98
N GLU A 32 -12.88 -4.55 -10.46
CA GLU A 32 -13.13 -5.89 -9.93
C GLU A 32 -13.79 -5.90 -8.54
N MET A 33 -13.80 -4.79 -7.82
CA MET A 33 -14.33 -4.74 -6.46
C MET A 33 -15.86 -4.83 -6.45
N PRO A 34 -16.45 -5.41 -5.38
CA PRO A 34 -17.90 -5.48 -5.27
C PRO A 34 -18.55 -4.09 -5.35
N ASN A 35 -19.66 -4.01 -6.09
CA ASN A 35 -20.49 -2.80 -6.15
C ASN A 35 -20.84 -2.32 -4.73
N GLY A 36 -20.51 -1.07 -4.42
CA GLY A 36 -20.76 -0.44 -3.12
C GLY A 36 -19.55 -0.34 -2.18
N LEU A 37 -18.40 -0.94 -2.52
CA LEU A 37 -17.17 -0.73 -1.76
C LEU A 37 -16.62 0.70 -1.90
N ASP A 38 -16.86 1.31 -3.06
CA ASP A 38 -16.55 2.72 -3.38
C ASP A 38 -15.12 3.13 -2.99
N LEU A 39 -14.18 2.71 -3.83
CA LEU A 39 -12.75 2.96 -3.65
C LEU A 39 -12.34 4.23 -4.40
N ASP A 40 -12.56 5.39 -3.75
CA ASP A 40 -12.39 6.74 -4.29
C ASP A 40 -11.08 7.42 -3.88
N TYR A 41 -10.17 6.67 -3.27
CA TYR A 41 -8.93 7.13 -2.62
C TYR A 41 -9.11 8.10 -1.45
N SER A 42 -10.34 8.31 -0.95
CA SER A 42 -10.55 9.07 0.29
C SER A 42 -10.00 8.30 1.49
N PRO A 43 -9.67 8.96 2.61
CA PRO A 43 -9.33 8.26 3.85
C PRO A 43 -10.43 7.29 4.28
N GLN A 44 -11.71 7.67 4.13
CA GLN A 44 -12.85 6.83 4.49
C GLN A 44 -12.93 5.53 3.69
N SER A 45 -12.41 5.52 2.45
CA SER A 45 -12.32 4.29 1.66
C SER A 45 -11.46 3.20 2.33
N LEU A 46 -10.52 3.56 3.21
CA LEU A 46 -9.69 2.59 3.95
C LEU A 46 -10.52 1.76 4.94
N ILE A 47 -11.58 2.33 5.52
CA ILE A 47 -12.50 1.60 6.41
C ILE A 47 -13.24 0.52 5.60
N ARG A 48 -13.86 0.94 4.49
CA ARG A 48 -14.59 0.05 3.58
C ARG A 48 -13.67 -1.07 3.06
N LEU A 49 -12.46 -0.70 2.63
CA LEU A 49 -11.45 -1.64 2.17
C LEU A 49 -11.06 -2.64 3.27
N GLU A 50 -10.79 -2.19 4.49
CA GLU A 50 -10.44 -3.08 5.60
C GLU A 50 -11.57 -4.06 5.91
N GLU A 51 -12.81 -3.59 6.00
CA GLU A 51 -13.97 -4.48 6.19
C GLU A 51 -14.04 -5.57 5.10
N TRP A 52 -13.79 -5.22 3.84
CA TRP A 52 -13.72 -6.19 2.76
C TRP A 52 -12.55 -7.17 2.93
N ILE A 53 -11.34 -6.68 3.22
CA ILE A 53 -10.15 -7.51 3.47
C ILE A 53 -10.44 -8.52 4.59
N LEU A 54 -11.01 -8.07 5.71
CA LEU A 54 -11.29 -8.94 6.87
C LEU A 54 -12.32 -10.02 6.57
N ASN A 55 -13.28 -9.75 5.68
CA ASN A 55 -14.25 -10.73 5.22
C ASN A 55 -13.64 -11.76 4.26
N GLN A 56 -12.72 -11.34 3.38
CA GLN A 56 -12.07 -12.24 2.42
C GLN A 56 -10.95 -13.09 3.03
N TYR A 57 -10.19 -12.52 3.97
CA TYR A 57 -8.99 -13.12 4.54
C TYR A 57 -9.14 -13.32 6.05
N PRO A 58 -9.58 -14.51 6.51
CA PRO A 58 -9.72 -14.80 7.93
C PRO A 58 -8.40 -14.77 8.72
N THR A 59 -7.28 -15.07 8.06
CA THR A 59 -5.95 -15.11 8.68
C THR A 59 -4.87 -14.51 7.78
N VAL A 60 -3.74 -14.12 8.35
CA VAL A 60 -2.55 -13.68 7.60
C VAL A 60 -2.08 -14.76 6.62
N GLY A 61 -2.20 -16.05 6.98
CA GLY A 61 -1.87 -17.15 6.08
C GLY A 61 -2.78 -17.24 4.85
N ASN A 62 -3.99 -16.67 4.88
CA ASN A 62 -4.87 -16.61 3.72
C ASN A 62 -4.41 -15.59 2.68
N ILE A 63 -4.05 -14.38 3.12
CA ILE A 63 -3.64 -13.28 2.22
C ILE A 63 -2.22 -13.48 1.65
N LEU A 64 -1.37 -14.28 2.32
CA LEU A 64 0.00 -14.58 1.87
C LEU A 64 0.10 -15.78 0.91
N LYS A 65 -1.01 -16.36 0.45
CA LYS A 65 -0.97 -17.48 -0.49
C LYS A 65 -0.44 -17.03 -1.85
N GLU A 66 0.24 -17.95 -2.56
CA GLU A 66 0.85 -17.65 -3.86
C GLU A 66 -0.14 -17.06 -4.87
N HIS A 67 -1.37 -17.58 -4.94
CA HIS A 67 -2.41 -17.09 -5.85
C HIS A 67 -3.01 -15.74 -5.44
N GLU A 68 -2.72 -15.25 -4.23
CA GLU A 68 -3.19 -13.95 -3.73
C GLU A 68 -2.19 -12.83 -3.97
N LYS A 69 -0.99 -13.12 -4.49
CA LYS A 69 0.08 -12.12 -4.66
C LYS A 69 -0.34 -10.89 -5.45
N GLU A 70 -1.05 -11.08 -6.57
CA GLU A 70 -1.53 -9.96 -7.40
C GLU A 70 -2.61 -9.13 -6.67
N LYS A 71 -3.48 -9.79 -5.90
CA LYS A 71 -4.51 -9.12 -5.13
C LYS A 71 -3.90 -8.36 -3.96
N LEU A 72 -2.96 -8.96 -3.23
CA LEU A 72 -2.19 -8.30 -2.18
C LEU A 72 -1.43 -7.08 -2.72
N ASP A 73 -0.74 -7.22 -3.86
CA ASP A 73 -0.05 -6.10 -4.52
C ASP A 73 -1.02 -4.94 -4.82
N SER A 74 -2.21 -5.25 -5.34
CA SER A 74 -3.24 -4.24 -5.61
C SER A 74 -3.74 -3.55 -4.33
N LEU A 75 -3.91 -4.28 -3.23
CA LEU A 75 -4.26 -3.72 -1.92
C LEU A 75 -3.16 -2.77 -1.40
N VAL A 76 -1.89 -3.18 -1.51
CA VAL A 76 -0.73 -2.37 -1.12
C VAL A 76 -0.66 -1.08 -1.92
N ARG A 77 -0.83 -1.16 -3.25
CA ARG A 77 -0.90 0.00 -4.14
C ARG A 77 -2.02 0.94 -3.72
N TYR A 78 -3.22 0.42 -3.49
CA TYR A 78 -4.37 1.24 -3.16
C TYR A 78 -4.16 2.00 -1.85
N VAL A 79 -3.76 1.30 -0.78
CA VAL A 79 -3.49 1.90 0.53
C VAL A 79 -2.42 3.00 0.40
N GLY A 80 -1.30 2.73 -0.27
CA GLY A 80 -0.26 3.73 -0.47
C GLY A 80 -0.69 4.91 -1.35
N GLN A 81 -1.60 4.71 -2.32
CA GLN A 81 -2.14 5.80 -3.13
C GLN A 81 -3.05 6.73 -2.33
N VAL A 82 -3.74 6.26 -1.29
CA VAL A 82 -4.47 7.13 -0.35
C VAL A 82 -3.48 8.09 0.33
N TYR A 83 -2.37 7.58 0.88
CA TYR A 83 -1.32 8.43 1.46
C TYR A 83 -0.71 9.40 0.44
N ARG A 84 -0.41 8.93 -0.78
CA ARG A 84 0.16 9.76 -1.85
C ARG A 84 -0.77 10.93 -2.23
N LYS A 85 -2.06 10.65 -2.41
CA LYS A 85 -3.05 11.63 -2.88
C LYS A 85 -3.44 12.62 -1.77
N GLU A 86 -3.67 12.12 -0.57
CA GLU A 86 -4.22 12.93 0.53
C GLU A 86 -3.14 13.66 1.35
N LEU A 87 -1.95 13.10 1.48
CA LEU A 87 -0.86 13.63 2.32
C LEU A 87 0.40 14.00 1.51
N ALA A 88 0.29 14.09 0.18
CA ALA A 88 1.40 14.38 -0.72
C ALA A 88 2.61 13.44 -0.55
N GLY A 89 2.36 12.20 -0.12
CA GLY A 89 3.38 11.16 0.00
C GLY A 89 4.02 10.84 -1.35
N LYS A 90 5.20 10.21 -1.32
CA LYS A 90 5.91 9.72 -2.51
C LYS A 90 6.34 8.29 -2.29
N TRP A 91 6.23 7.49 -3.35
CA TRP A 91 6.75 6.14 -3.35
C TRP A 91 8.29 6.15 -3.36
N MET A 92 8.89 5.23 -2.62
CA MET A 92 10.30 4.89 -2.71
C MET A 92 10.51 3.41 -2.40
N ILE A 93 11.72 2.93 -2.67
CA ILE A 93 12.17 1.60 -2.29
C ILE A 93 13.58 1.71 -1.71
N GLN A 94 13.79 1.18 -0.50
CA GLN A 94 15.13 1.13 0.08
C GLN A 94 15.87 -0.11 -0.42
N LEU A 95 17.03 0.10 -1.04
CA LEU A 95 17.86 -0.96 -1.66
C LEU A 95 19.32 -0.99 -1.17
N ASP A 96 19.72 -0.07 -0.29
CA ASP A 96 21.12 0.07 0.14
C ASP A 96 21.44 -0.68 1.44
N HIS A 97 20.45 -0.91 2.30
CA HIS A 97 20.68 -1.35 3.69
C HIS A 97 19.88 -2.62 4.11
N PRO A 98 20.12 -3.78 3.47
CA PRO A 98 19.32 -5.00 3.65
C PRO A 98 19.23 -5.57 5.07
N LYS A 99 20.16 -5.21 5.96
CA LYS A 99 20.20 -5.71 7.34
C LYS A 99 19.69 -4.71 8.37
N LYS A 100 19.49 -3.45 7.97
CA LYS A 100 19.12 -2.36 8.89
C LYS A 100 17.72 -1.86 8.62
N ASP A 101 17.27 -1.96 7.37
CA ASP A 101 15.96 -1.48 6.97
C ASP A 101 14.90 -2.59 7.10
N PRO A 102 13.86 -2.41 7.94
CA PRO A 102 12.80 -3.39 8.11
C PRO A 102 11.93 -3.57 6.86
N PHE A 103 11.95 -2.62 5.93
CA PHE A 103 11.18 -2.59 4.68
C PHE A 103 12.08 -2.74 3.45
N TYR A 104 13.31 -3.23 3.62
CA TYR A 104 14.23 -3.45 2.50
C TYR A 104 13.58 -4.22 1.34
N GLY A 105 13.61 -3.60 0.15
CA GLY A 105 13.04 -4.20 -1.06
C GLY A 105 11.51 -4.20 -1.14
N LEU A 106 10.81 -3.51 -0.24
CA LEU A 106 9.37 -3.27 -0.32
C LEU A 106 9.10 -1.80 -0.69
N PRO A 107 8.05 -1.52 -1.48
CA PRO A 107 7.56 -0.17 -1.69
C PRO A 107 7.09 0.45 -0.36
N VAL A 108 7.57 1.66 -0.09
CA VAL A 108 7.15 2.48 1.05
C VAL A 108 6.72 3.87 0.57
N VAL A 109 5.93 4.57 1.37
CA VAL A 109 5.51 5.95 1.13
C VAL A 109 6.18 6.85 2.16
N TYR A 110 6.95 7.83 1.70
CA TYR A 110 7.57 8.85 2.55
C TYR A 110 6.99 10.23 2.26
N PHE A 111 7.20 11.19 3.17
CA PHE A 111 6.62 12.53 3.11
C PHE A 111 7.73 13.59 3.01
N PRO A 112 8.04 14.13 1.82
CA PRO A 112 9.13 15.09 1.66
C PRO A 112 8.96 16.35 2.52
N GLY A 113 10.00 16.68 3.29
CA GLY A 113 9.98 17.88 4.15
C GLY A 113 9.15 17.74 5.42
N LYS A 114 8.79 16.51 5.79
CA LYS A 114 8.08 16.16 7.02
C LYS A 114 8.95 15.23 7.86
N ASN A 115 8.89 15.35 9.19
CA ASN A 115 9.59 14.46 10.10
C ASN A 115 8.64 13.34 10.57
N VAL A 116 8.03 12.67 9.60
CA VAL A 116 7.18 11.49 9.81
C VAL A 116 7.88 10.29 9.19
N ASP A 117 7.89 9.17 9.90
CA ASP A 117 8.47 7.93 9.42
C ASP A 117 7.79 7.47 8.13
N GLU A 118 8.54 6.77 7.27
CA GLU A 118 7.97 6.15 6.09
C GLU A 118 6.96 5.06 6.46
N ILE A 119 5.93 4.94 5.64
CA ILE A 119 4.87 3.95 5.81
C ILE A 119 5.10 2.80 4.86
N SER A 120 4.92 1.57 5.34
CA SER A 120 4.88 0.37 4.51
C SER A 120 3.43 -0.10 4.34
N PRO A 121 2.76 0.22 3.21
CA PRO A 121 1.38 -0.24 2.98
C PRO A 121 1.26 -1.76 2.99
N HIS A 122 2.32 -2.47 2.58
CA HIS A 122 2.41 -3.93 2.71
C HIS A 122 2.30 -4.40 4.16
N GLN A 123 3.07 -3.81 5.06
CA GLN A 123 3.00 -4.15 6.47
C GLN A 123 1.64 -3.76 7.08
N GLU A 124 1.06 -2.63 6.67
CA GLU A 124 -0.25 -2.21 7.15
C GLU A 124 -1.37 -3.18 6.73
N VAL A 125 -1.39 -3.62 5.47
CA VAL A 125 -2.37 -4.60 4.97
C VAL A 125 -2.23 -5.94 5.71
N ILE A 126 -1.01 -6.43 5.94
CA ILE A 126 -0.81 -7.66 6.73
C ILE A 126 -1.29 -7.46 8.17
N THR A 127 -0.94 -6.32 8.77
CA THR A 127 -1.27 -6.02 10.16
C THR A 127 -2.77 -5.81 10.36
N CYS A 128 -3.50 -5.29 9.36
CA CYS A 128 -4.96 -5.17 9.45
C CYS A 128 -5.62 -6.55 9.54
N VAL A 129 -5.15 -7.53 8.74
CA VAL A 129 -5.63 -8.93 8.78
C VAL A 129 -5.29 -9.61 10.10
N ASP A 130 -4.12 -9.32 10.66
CA ASP A 130 -3.69 -9.86 11.96
C ASP A 130 -4.53 -9.31 13.12
N ARG A 131 -4.72 -7.99 13.16
CA ARG A 131 -5.40 -7.28 14.26
C ARG A 131 -6.93 -7.36 14.17
N ARG A 132 -7.47 -7.46 12.96
CA ARG A 132 -8.91 -7.57 12.66
C ARG A 132 -9.79 -6.51 13.34
N ARG A 133 -9.36 -5.25 13.32
CA ARG A 133 -10.09 -4.16 14.00
C ARG A 133 -11.27 -3.60 13.19
N GLY A 134 -11.12 -3.49 11.87
CA GLY A 134 -12.10 -2.86 10.97
C GLY A 134 -11.85 -1.37 10.75
N ASP A 135 -10.94 -0.74 11.50
CA ASP A 135 -10.60 0.68 11.44
C ASP A 135 -9.09 0.94 11.48
N PHE A 136 -8.27 -0.10 11.41
CA PHE A 136 -6.82 -0.01 11.59
C PHE A 136 -6.14 0.82 10.51
N LEU A 137 -6.41 0.56 9.22
CA LEU A 137 -5.82 1.30 8.10
C LEU A 137 -6.18 2.79 8.16
N TYR A 138 -7.44 3.10 8.48
CA TYR A 138 -7.89 4.47 8.68
C TYR A 138 -7.18 5.14 9.87
N THR A 139 -7.03 4.43 10.99
CA THR A 139 -6.32 4.92 12.17
C THR A 139 -4.86 5.25 11.85
N MET A 140 -4.17 4.37 11.13
CA MET A 140 -2.77 4.61 10.74
C MET A 140 -2.65 5.84 9.85
N PHE A 141 -3.54 5.97 8.86
CA PHE A 141 -3.59 7.16 8.01
C PHE A 141 -3.80 8.44 8.83
N HIS A 142 -4.73 8.42 9.79
CA HIS A 142 -5.03 9.58 10.62
C HIS A 142 -3.86 9.99 11.50
N ASN A 143 -3.13 9.04 12.07
CA ASN A 143 -1.94 9.33 12.87
C ASN A 143 -0.87 10.04 12.04
N VAL A 144 -0.58 9.54 10.84
CA VAL A 144 0.37 10.17 9.90
C VAL A 144 -0.08 11.57 9.50
N LYS A 145 -1.39 11.76 9.28
CA LYS A 145 -1.96 13.08 8.98
C LYS A 145 -1.75 14.05 10.15
N GLU A 146 -2.04 13.64 11.37
CA GLU A 146 -1.90 14.48 12.57
C GLU A 146 -0.44 14.87 12.82
N GLU A 147 0.50 13.93 12.67
CA GLU A 147 1.95 14.20 12.78
C GLU A 147 2.41 15.19 11.69
N ASN A 148 1.93 15.04 10.45
CA ASN A 148 2.23 15.97 9.34
C ASN A 148 1.70 17.40 9.56
N GLU A 149 0.56 17.54 10.26
CA GLU A 149 -0.10 18.82 10.55
C GLU A 149 0.53 19.55 11.75
N GLN A 150 0.96 18.84 12.79
CA GLN A 150 1.56 19.42 14.00
C GLN A 150 2.86 20.19 13.74
N GLU A 151 3.57 19.88 12.66
CA GLU A 151 4.84 20.54 12.30
C GLU A 151 4.69 21.69 11.29
N SER A 152 3.48 21.97 10.83
CA SER A 152 3.23 23.11 9.91
C SER A 152 2.92 24.42 10.65
N ASN A 153 3.00 24.42 11.99
CA ASN A 153 2.72 25.54 12.89
C ASN A 153 3.97 26.07 13.61
#